data_AF-A0A9Q3F3M1-F1
#
_entry.id   AF-A0A9Q3F3M1-F1
#
_cell.length_a   1.000
_cell.length_b   1.000
_cell.length_c   1.000
_cell.angle_alpha   90.00
_cell.angle_beta   90.00
_cell.angle_gamma   90.00
#
_symmetry.space_group_name_H-M   'P 1'
#
loop_
_entity.id
_entity.type
_entity.pdbx_description
1 polymer ?
#
loop_
_entity_poly.entity_id
_entity_poly.type
_entity_poly.pdbx_seq_one_letter_code
_entity_poly.pdbx_strand_id
1 'polypeptide(L)' 'MVWLSSKNIKSTRPTKRLSERWLGPFPILKKASTHAYHLKLPSQWNSIHPVYHISPLEPVNTSTIPNWHQEPPPEKIIE' A
#
# COMPACT_ATOMS: atom_id res chain seq x y z
N MET A 1 4.28 -0.71 8.97
CA MET A 1 3.40 -0.64 7.77
C MET A 1 4.13 -1.26 6.60
N VAL A 2 3.41 -1.75 5.58
CA VAL A 2 4.01 -2.35 4.38
C VAL A 2 3.35 -1.84 3.11
N TRP A 3 4.14 -1.64 2.07
CA TRP A 3 3.66 -1.45 0.71
C TRP A 3 3.34 -2.81 0.09
N LEU A 4 2.29 -2.86 -0.74
CA LEU A 4 1.88 -4.07 -1.46
C LEU A 4 2.07 -3.88 -2.96
N SER A 5 2.75 -4.82 -3.61
CA SER A 5 3.00 -4.73 -5.05
C SER A 5 1.68 -4.84 -5.84
N SER A 6 1.46 -3.91 -6.77
CA SER A 6 0.27 -3.90 -7.63
C SER A 6 0.34 -4.91 -8.79
N LYS A 7 1.45 -5.63 -8.95
CA LYS A 7 1.68 -6.54 -10.10
C LYS A 7 0.54 -7.53 -10.36
N ASN A 8 -0.10 -7.99 -9.28
CA ASN A 8 -1.16 -8.99 -9.31
C ASN A 8 -2.54 -8.42 -8.93
N ILE A 9 -2.69 -7.10 -8.91
CA ILE A 9 -3.93 -6.42 -8.53
C ILE A 9 -4.49 -5.71 -9.76
N LYS A 10 -5.76 -5.98 -10.06
CA LYS A 10 -6.44 -5.32 -11.17
C LYS A 10 -6.62 -3.85 -10.83
N SER A 11 -6.08 -2.98 -11.68
CA SER A 11 -6.22 -1.53 -11.56
C SER A 11 -7.36 -1.06 -12.46
N THR A 12 -8.15 -0.09 -12.00
CA THR A 12 -9.17 0.60 -12.81
C THR A 12 -8.55 1.53 -13.85
N ARG A 13 -7.24 1.78 -13.78
CA ARG A 13 -6.56 2.71 -14.69
C ARG A 13 -6.45 2.12 -16.10
N PRO A 14 -6.47 2.97 -17.15
CA PRO A 14 -6.56 2.52 -18.55
C PRO A 14 -5.30 1.78 -19.03
N THR A 15 -4.12 2.06 -18.44
CA THR A 15 -2.87 1.38 -18.79
C THR A 15 -2.05 1.04 -17.56
N LYS A 16 -1.32 -0.09 -17.61
CA LYS A 16 -0.42 -0.53 -16.54
C LYS A 16 0.69 0.49 -16.23
N ARG A 17 1.12 1.26 -17.23
CA ARG A 17 2.17 2.29 -17.06
C ARG A 17 1.72 3.45 -16.16
N LEU A 18 0.41 3.71 -16.10
CA LEU A 18 -0.19 4.71 -15.21
C LEU A 18 -0.64 4.11 -13.87
N SER A 19 -0.54 2.79 -13.70
CA SER A 19 -0.82 2.15 -12.40
C SER A 19 0.32 2.36 -11.43
N GLU A 20 -0.05 2.65 -10.18
CA GLU A 20 0.89 2.67 -9.06
C GLU A 20 1.60 1.32 -8.98
N ARG A 21 2.92 1.31 -8.84
CA ARG A 21 3.71 0.08 -8.69
C ARG A 21 3.54 -0.56 -7.31
N TRP A 22 3.38 0.29 -6.30
CA TRP A 22 3.20 -0.06 -4.91
C TRP A 22 1.92 0.60 -4.42
N LEU A 23 1.00 -0.23 -3.96
CA LEU A 23 -0.23 0.18 -3.33
C LEU A 23 0.05 0.44 -1.87
N GLY A 24 -0.69 1.40 -1.33
CA GLY A 24 -0.51 2.11 -0.06
C GLY A 24 0.18 1.38 1.11
N PRO A 25 0.59 2.15 2.12
CA PRO A 25 1.08 1.55 3.36
C PRO A 25 -0.09 0.88 4.09
N PHE A 26 -0.14 -0.45 4.04
CA PHE A 26 -1.11 -1.24 4.78
C PHE A 26 -0.56 -1.64 6.15
N PRO A 27 -1.35 -1.55 7.22
CA PRO A 27 -0.98 -2.14 8.50
C PRO A 27 -1.08 -3.66 8.43
N ILE A 28 -0.11 -4.34 9.04
CA ILE A 28 -0.15 -5.79 9.25
C ILE A 28 -0.99 -6.05 10.50
N LEU A 29 -2.06 -6.83 10.37
CA LEU A 29 -2.92 -7.24 11.48
C LEU A 29 -2.34 -8.41 12.25
N LYS A 30 -1.85 -9.44 11.54
CA LYS A 30 -1.23 -10.62 12.13
C LYS A 30 -0.32 -11.35 11.15
N LYS A 31 0.60 -12.14 11.68
CA LYS A 31 1.35 -13.14 10.90
C LYS A 31 0.46 -14.36 10.69
N ALA A 32 0.13 -14.66 9.43
CA ALA A 32 -0.74 -15.78 9.07
C ALA A 32 0.04 -17.10 8.91
N SER A 33 1.30 -17.02 8.49
CA SER A 33 2.22 -18.15 8.37
C SER A 33 3.68 -17.66 8.43
N THR A 34 4.66 -18.55 8.36
CA THR A 34 6.10 -18.23 8.38
C THR A 34 6.45 -17.11 7.39
N HIS A 35 5.85 -17.14 6.20
CA HIS A 35 6.10 -16.19 5.11
C HIS A 35 4.85 -15.45 4.64
N ALA A 36 3.76 -15.44 5.42
CA ALA A 36 2.52 -14.79 5.02
C ALA A 36 1.96 -13.88 6.12
N TYR A 37 1.47 -12.71 5.71
CA TYR A 37 0.95 -11.68 6.60
C TYR A 37 -0.48 -11.29 6.21
N HIS A 38 -1.32 -11.07 7.22
CA HIS A 38 -2.66 -10.53 7.05
C HIS A 38 -2.57 -9.01 7.09
N LEU A 39 -2.97 -8.35 6.00
CA LEU A 39 -2.99 -6.90 5.85
C LEU A 39 -4.40 -6.34 6.10
N LYS A 40 -4.48 -5.16 6.69
CA LYS A 40 -5.73 -4.40 6.75
C LYS A 40 -5.95 -3.70 5.41
N LEU A 41 -6.67 -4.36 4.51
CA LEU A 41 -7.06 -3.77 3.23
C LEU A 41 -8.27 -2.84 3.38
N PRO A 42 -8.45 -1.86 2.47
CA PRO A 42 -9.64 -1.02 2.43
C PRO A 42 -10.88 -1.85 2.13
N SER A 43 -12.03 -1.52 2.74
CA SER A 43 -13.29 -2.26 2.54
C SER A 43 -13.76 -2.30 1.07
N GLN A 44 -13.42 -1.29 0.29
CA GLN A 44 -13.65 -1.25 -1.17
C GLN A 44 -12.97 -2.39 -1.94
N TRP A 45 -11.97 -3.07 -1.37
CA TRP A 45 -11.23 -4.17 -1.99
C TRP A 45 -11.71 -5.54 -1.48
N ASN A 46 -13.01 -5.69 -1.25
CA ASN A 46 -13.58 -6.90 -0.65
C ASN A 46 -13.33 -8.19 -1.46
N SER A 47 -13.12 -8.07 -2.79
CA SER A 47 -12.82 -9.21 -3.67
C SER A 47 -11.35 -9.64 -3.64
N ILE A 48 -10.49 -8.93 -2.91
CA ILE A 48 -9.06 -9.19 -2.82
C ILE A 48 -8.75 -9.86 -1.48
N HIS A 49 -8.03 -10.98 -1.53
CA HIS A 49 -7.64 -11.69 -0.31
C HIS A 49 -6.68 -10.85 0.54
N PRO A 50 -6.93 -10.71 1.86
CA PRO A 50 -6.12 -9.85 2.73
C PRO A 50 -4.82 -10.50 3.20
N VAL A 51 -4.55 -11.77 2.83
CA VAL A 51 -3.35 -12.50 3.23
C VAL A 51 -2.38 -12.58 2.06
N TYR A 52 -1.17 -12.06 2.26
CA TYR A 52 -0.12 -12.01 1.24
C TYR A 52 1.16 -12.69 1.70
N HIS A 53 1.82 -13.36 0.75
CA HIS A 53 3.20 -13.82 0.92
C HIS A 53 4.14 -12.63 1.11
N ILE A 54 5.33 -12.84 1.69
CA ILE A 54 6.34 -11.79 1.92
C ILE A 54 6.89 -11.18 0.62
N SER A 55 6.95 -11.95 -0.48
CA SER A 55 7.56 -11.50 -1.75
C SER A 55 6.93 -10.24 -2.37
N PRO A 56 5.59 -10.06 -2.41
CA PRO A 56 4.97 -8.82 -2.88
C PRO A 56 4.90 -7.70 -1.83
N LEU A 57 5.58 -7.82 -0.68
CA LEU A 57 5.54 -6.82 0.39
C LEU A 57 6.88 -6.10 0.53
N GLU A 58 6.83 -4.80 0.74
CA GLU A 58 8.01 -3.97 1.04
C GLU A 58 7.77 -3.18 2.33
N PRO A 59 8.68 -3.19 3.31
CA PRO A 59 8.52 -2.39 4.51
C PRO A 59 8.48 -0.91 4.17
N VAL A 60 7.58 -0.16 4.82
CA VAL A 60 7.56 1.29 4.70
C VAL A 60 8.77 1.84 5.46
N ASN A 61 9.77 2.32 4.72
CA ASN A 61 10.89 3.04 5.32
C ASN A 61 10.38 4.42 5.73
N THR A 62 10.13 4.63 7.02
CA THR A 62 10.02 5.99 7.56
C THR A 62 11.42 6.58 7.46
N SER A 63 11.61 7.55 6.57
CA SER A 63 12.88 8.24 6.39
C SER A 63 13.42 8.68 7.76
N THR A 64 14.61 8.20 8.14
CA THR A 64 15.33 8.64 9.34
C THR A 64 15.97 10.01 9.13
N ILE A 65 15.80 10.64 7.96
CA ILE A 65 16.35 11.98 7.73
C ILE A 65 15.62 12.95 8.69
N PRO A 66 16.35 13.54 9.66
CA PRO A 66 15.74 14.51 10.55
C PRO A 66 15.18 15.66 9.70
N ASN A 67 13.98 16.14 10.04
CA ASN A 67 13.26 17.23 9.34
C ASN A 67 12.61 16.93 7.96
N TRP A 68 12.48 15.67 7.51
CA TRP A 68 11.58 15.38 6.38
C TRP A 68 10.11 15.45 6.80
N HIS A 69 9.56 16.66 6.79
CA HIS A 69 8.12 16.90 6.86
C HIS A 69 7.55 16.88 5.45
N GLN A 70 6.72 15.88 5.13
CA GLN A 70 5.79 16.01 4.02
C GLN A 70 4.67 16.93 4.52
N GLU A 71 4.71 18.21 4.15
CA GLU A 71 3.58 19.10 4.39
C GLU A 71 2.32 18.45 3.78
N PRO A 72 1.19 18.39 4.50
CA PRO A 72 -0.05 17.92 3.92
C PRO A 72 -0.29 18.69 2.62
N PRO A 73 -0.72 18.03 1.53
CA PRO A 73 -0.97 18.72 0.27
C PRO A 73 -1.83 19.95 0.54
N PRO A 74 -1.46 21.14 0.02
CA PRO A 74 -2.20 22.35 0.28
C PRO A 74 -3.68 22.12 -0.04
N GLU A 75 -4.55 22.41 0.91
CA GLU A 75 -5.99 22.27 0.74
C GLU A 75 -6.38 23.08 -0.49
N LYS A 76 -6.92 22.39 -1.51
CA LYS A 76 -7.42 23.07 -2.70
C LYS A 76 -8.62 23.90 -2.29
N ILE A 77 -8.45 25.21 -2.23
CA ILE A 77 -9.57 26.16 -2.16
C ILE A 77 -10.34 26.01 -3.48
N ILE A 78 -11.59 25.57 -3.40
CA ILE A 78 -12.51 25.55 -4.53
C ILE A 78 -13.15 26.95 -4.55
N GLU A 79 -12.85 27.74 -5.58
CA GLU A 79 -13.55 29.00 -5.90
C GLU A 79 -14.73 28.71 -6.85
#